data_AF-A0A803RCD0-F1
#
_entry.id   AF-A0A803RCD0-F1
#
_cell.length_a   1.000
_cell.length_b   1.000
_cell.length_c   1.000
_cell.angle_alpha   90.00
_cell.angle_beta   90.00
_cell.angle_gamma   90.00
#
_symmetry.space_group_name_H-M   'P 1'
#
loop_
_entity.id
_entity.type
_entity.pdbx_description
1 polymer ?
#
loop_
_entity_poly.entity_id
_entity_poly.type
_entity_poly.pdbx_seq_one_letter_code
_entity_poly.pdbx_strand_id
1 'polypeptide(L)'
;MLGSGRPFLIEIQNARHVPSVEDVKSIEKLINHSDSKLVGVKNLKTVDSQVWTLMREGESEKQKQYVALVWISRPLKDEDFESVCSFKELKVMQKTPIRVLHRRSPLEREKIIHWMKMEKVVGSSQYFLLHLCTQAGTYIKEFVHGDLGRTHPSIGSILGCRAEILQLDVTDVKMDCFLDEQC
;
A
#
# COMPACT_ATOMS: atom_id res chain seq x y z
N MET A 1 1.76 4.20 -6.41
CA MET A 1 0.32 4.04 -6.10
C MET A 1 -0.35 3.79 -7.44
N LEU A 2 -0.99 2.64 -7.59
CA LEU A 2 -1.62 2.17 -8.82
C LEU A 2 -3.10 1.86 -8.56
N GLY A 3 -3.76 1.24 -9.55
CA GLY A 3 -5.12 0.71 -9.42
C GLY A 3 -6.19 1.77 -9.17
N SER A 4 -6.93 1.62 -8.08
CA SER A 4 -8.00 2.56 -7.69
C SER A 4 -7.46 3.93 -7.26
N GLY A 5 -6.16 4.04 -6.98
CA GLY A 5 -5.53 5.25 -6.48
C GLY A 5 -5.67 5.38 -4.96
N ARG A 6 -5.29 6.55 -4.43
CA ARG A 6 -5.51 6.90 -3.03
C ARG A 6 -6.50 8.06 -2.96
N PRO A 7 -7.57 7.94 -2.16
CA PRO A 7 -8.45 9.06 -1.89
C PRO A 7 -7.69 10.25 -1.32
N PHE A 8 -8.06 11.45 -1.74
CA PHE A 8 -7.47 12.70 -1.25
C PHE A 8 -8.55 13.78 -1.14
N LEU A 9 -8.27 14.81 -0.35
CA LEU A 9 -9.11 15.99 -0.19
C LEU A 9 -8.28 17.24 -0.43
N ILE A 10 -8.91 18.27 -0.98
CA ILE A 10 -8.35 19.61 -1.10
C ILE A 10 -9.36 20.56 -0.48
N GLU A 11 -8.93 21.30 0.53
CA GLU A 11 -9.70 22.40 1.10
C GLU A 11 -9.31 23.70 0.39
N ILE A 12 -10.29 24.42 -0.16
CA ILE A 12 -10.09 25.73 -0.76
C ILE A 12 -10.55 26.78 0.25
N GLN A 13 -9.59 27.45 0.89
CA GLN A 13 -9.88 28.50 1.87
C GLN A 13 -10.36 29.79 1.18
N ASN A 14 -11.34 30.47 1.79
CA ASN A 14 -11.92 31.73 1.29
C ASN A 14 -12.39 31.64 -0.18
N ALA A 15 -13.01 30.52 -0.56
CA ALA A 15 -13.56 30.33 -1.89
C ALA A 15 -14.66 31.36 -2.17
N ARG A 16 -14.48 32.17 -3.22
CA ARG A 16 -15.48 33.16 -3.65
C ARG A 16 -16.60 32.55 -4.49
N HIS A 17 -16.33 31.41 -5.10
CA HIS A 17 -17.25 30.69 -5.98
C HIS A 17 -17.10 29.19 -5.74
N VAL A 18 -18.23 28.48 -5.75
CA VAL A 18 -18.27 27.02 -5.74
C VAL A 18 -18.34 26.55 -7.20
N PRO A 19 -17.41 25.69 -7.65
CA PRO A 19 -17.39 25.22 -9.04
C PRO A 19 -18.61 24.35 -9.35
N SER A 20 -19.08 24.41 -10.59
CA SER A 20 -20.10 23.49 -11.12
C SER A 20 -19.52 22.09 -11.33
N VAL A 21 -20.39 21.11 -11.59
CA VAL A 21 -19.97 19.74 -11.91
C VAL A 21 -19.12 19.71 -13.19
N GLU A 22 -19.43 20.56 -14.16
CA GLU A 22 -18.72 20.72 -15.42
C GLU A 22 -17.32 21.32 -15.22
N ASP A 23 -17.19 22.29 -14.33
CA ASP A 23 -15.91 22.90 -13.96
C ASP A 23 -14.99 21.85 -13.32
N VAL A 24 -15.52 21.06 -12.39
CA VAL A 24 -14.77 20.00 -11.71
C VAL A 24 -14.28 18.94 -12.70
N LYS A 25 -15.13 18.50 -13.63
CA LYS A 25 -14.75 17.57 -14.70
C LYS A 25 -13.66 18.16 -15.61
N SER A 26 -13.72 19.46 -15.87
CA SER A 26 -12.70 20.15 -16.68
C SER A 26 -11.37 20.23 -15.94
N ILE A 27 -11.37 20.50 -14.63
CA ILE A 27 -10.18 20.48 -13.78
C ILE A 27 -9.54 19.08 -13.77
N GLU A 28 -10.32 18.02 -13.61
CA GLU A 28 -9.82 16.64 -13.66
C GLU A 28 -9.10 16.35 -14.98
N LYS A 29 -9.71 16.75 -16.12
CA LYS A 29 -9.08 16.60 -17.44
C LYS A 29 -7.78 17.39 -17.52
N LEU A 30 -7.76 18.65 -17.08
CA LEU A 30 -6.56 19.49 -17.14
C LEU A 30 -5.39 18.88 -16.35
N ILE A 31 -5.65 18.37 -15.16
CA ILE A 31 -4.63 17.69 -14.34
C ILE A 31 -4.05 16.49 -15.10
N ASN A 32 -4.93 15.65 -15.67
CA ASN A 32 -4.53 14.43 -16.36
C ASN A 32 -3.82 14.66 -17.71
N HIS A 33 -3.99 15.82 -18.34
CA HIS A 33 -3.30 16.19 -19.59
C HIS A 33 -1.99 16.96 -19.36
N SER A 34 -1.57 17.17 -18.10
CA SER A 34 -0.32 17.87 -17.80
C SER A 34 0.91 17.07 -18.26
N ASP A 35 1.95 17.78 -18.73
CA ASP A 35 3.14 17.17 -19.36
C ASP A 35 3.94 16.24 -18.44
N SER A 36 3.86 16.46 -17.12
CA SER A 36 4.64 15.68 -16.14
C SER A 36 4.22 14.20 -16.09
N LYS A 37 2.94 13.88 -16.37
CA LYS A 37 2.35 12.52 -16.31
C LYS A 37 2.69 11.71 -15.05
N LEU A 38 3.09 12.36 -13.95
CA LEU A 38 3.52 11.70 -12.71
C LEU A 38 2.33 11.24 -11.87
N VAL A 39 1.20 11.90 -11.99
CA VAL A 39 -0.02 11.67 -11.20
C VAL A 39 -1.23 11.71 -12.12
N GLY A 40 -2.18 10.81 -11.89
CA GLY A 40 -3.51 10.86 -12.46
C GLY A 40 -4.57 11.01 -11.37
N VAL A 41 -5.60 11.80 -11.64
CA VAL A 41 -6.76 12.02 -10.77
C VAL A 41 -7.99 11.43 -11.45
N LYS A 42 -8.90 10.88 -10.66
CA LYS A 42 -10.20 10.40 -11.13
C LYS A 42 -11.25 10.61 -10.04
N ASN A 43 -12.51 10.64 -10.44
CA ASN A 43 -13.66 10.80 -9.55
C ASN A 43 -13.57 12.10 -8.72
N LEU A 44 -13.05 13.18 -9.30
CA LEU A 44 -13.01 14.48 -8.66
C LEU A 44 -14.44 15.00 -8.50
N LYS A 45 -14.81 15.35 -7.26
CA LYS A 45 -16.13 15.89 -6.93
C LYS A 45 -16.03 16.88 -5.77
N THR A 46 -16.94 17.84 -5.75
CA THR A 46 -17.18 18.66 -4.56
C THR A 46 -17.81 17.80 -3.48
N VAL A 47 -17.32 17.93 -2.25
CA VAL A 47 -17.81 17.19 -1.10
C VAL A 47 -18.04 18.13 0.07
N ASP A 48 -18.85 17.71 1.04
CA ASP A 48 -19.05 18.44 2.28
C ASP A 48 -18.00 18.07 3.35
N SER A 49 -18.12 18.70 4.52
CA SER A 49 -17.20 18.48 5.64
C SER A 49 -17.27 17.07 6.26
N GLN A 50 -18.33 16.28 6.00
CA GLN A 50 -18.48 14.95 6.59
C GLN A 50 -17.42 13.98 6.04
N VAL A 51 -16.91 14.24 4.84
CA VAL A 51 -15.88 13.42 4.20
C VAL A 51 -14.56 13.42 4.96
N TRP A 52 -14.27 14.45 5.78
CA TRP A 52 -13.10 14.44 6.66
C TRP A 52 -13.12 13.27 7.65
N THR A 53 -14.28 12.98 8.22
CA THR A 53 -14.45 11.86 9.17
C THR A 53 -14.28 10.53 8.45
N LEU A 54 -14.94 10.36 7.30
CA LEU A 54 -14.81 9.16 6.46
C LEU A 54 -13.37 8.88 6.01
N MET A 55 -12.62 9.95 5.69
CA MET A 55 -11.20 9.85 5.32
C MET A 55 -10.34 9.38 6.49
N ARG A 56 -10.58 9.90 7.69
CA ARG A 56 -9.86 9.52 8.91
C ARG A 56 -10.14 8.09 9.34
N GLU A 57 -11.41 7.69 9.38
CA GLU A 57 -11.82 6.31 9.70
C GLU A 57 -11.20 5.33 8.70
N GLY A 58 -11.18 5.71 7.42
CA GLY A 58 -10.53 4.94 6.38
C GLY A 58 -9.01 4.77 6.55
N GLU A 59 -8.32 5.73 7.15
CA GLU A 59 -6.89 5.60 7.35
C GLU A 59 -6.54 4.48 8.34
N SER A 60 -7.36 4.30 9.38
CA SER A 60 -7.14 3.35 10.47
C SER A 60 -7.64 1.92 10.19
N GLU A 61 -8.73 1.77 9.45
CA GLU A 61 -9.45 0.49 9.38
C GLU A 61 -9.14 -0.33 8.13
N LYS A 62 -8.36 0.21 7.17
CA LYS A 62 -8.35 -0.34 5.81
C LYS A 62 -7.20 -1.29 5.55
N GLN A 63 -7.57 -2.43 4.98
CA GLN A 63 -6.65 -3.31 4.29
C GLN A 63 -6.00 -2.58 3.11
N LYS A 64 -4.71 -2.77 2.92
CA LYS A 64 -3.96 -2.23 1.79
C LYS A 64 -3.32 -3.37 1.02
N GLN A 65 -3.41 -3.28 -0.30
CA GLN A 65 -2.80 -4.23 -1.21
C GLN A 65 -1.54 -3.64 -1.83
N TYR A 66 -0.53 -4.47 -1.95
CA TYR A 66 0.77 -4.10 -2.46
C TYR A 66 1.28 -5.16 -3.43
N VAL A 67 2.19 -4.72 -4.30
CA VAL A 67 3.07 -5.58 -5.08
C VAL A 67 4.50 -5.11 -4.84
N ALA A 68 5.36 -6.04 -4.43
CA ALA A 68 6.77 -5.78 -4.19
C ALA A 68 7.64 -6.61 -5.13
N LEU A 69 8.62 -5.98 -5.77
CA LEU A 69 9.72 -6.71 -6.42
C LEU A 69 10.74 -7.09 -5.35
N VAL A 70 10.88 -8.39 -5.11
CA VAL A 70 11.73 -8.94 -4.06
C VAL A 70 12.88 -9.72 -4.69
N TRP A 71 14.08 -9.51 -4.15
CA TRP A 71 15.27 -10.32 -4.42
C TRP A 71 15.58 -11.19 -3.21
N ILE A 72 16.05 -12.42 -3.45
CA ILE A 72 16.58 -13.30 -2.40
C ILE A 72 17.98 -13.81 -2.72
N SER A 73 18.76 -14.10 -1.69
CA SER A 73 20.18 -14.49 -1.81
C SER A 73 20.44 -15.89 -2.36
N ARG A 74 19.40 -16.64 -2.70
CA ARG A 74 19.47 -17.98 -3.30
C ARG A 74 18.42 -18.13 -4.41
N PRO A 75 18.56 -19.09 -5.32
CA PRO A 75 17.49 -19.44 -6.25
C PRO A 75 16.19 -19.82 -5.52
N LEU A 76 15.06 -19.40 -6.10
CA LEU A 76 13.71 -19.81 -5.71
C LEU A 76 13.53 -21.30 -5.97
N LYS A 77 12.91 -21.96 -5.00
CA LYS A 77 12.44 -23.34 -5.06
C LYS A 77 10.94 -23.34 -5.22
N ASP A 78 10.36 -24.39 -5.80
CA ASP A 78 8.91 -24.48 -5.91
C ASP A 78 8.22 -24.52 -4.53
N GLU A 79 8.87 -25.14 -3.53
CA GLU A 79 8.45 -25.15 -2.13
C GLU A 79 8.32 -23.75 -1.50
N ASP A 80 9.06 -22.75 -2.00
CA ASP A 80 8.99 -21.38 -1.49
C ASP A 80 7.60 -20.77 -1.78
N PHE A 81 7.01 -21.10 -2.93
CA PHE A 81 5.69 -20.60 -3.33
C PHE A 81 4.62 -21.14 -2.40
N GLU A 82 4.65 -22.44 -2.11
CA GLU A 82 3.73 -23.07 -1.17
C GLU A 82 3.91 -22.50 0.24
N SER A 83 5.15 -22.38 0.70
CA SER A 83 5.48 -21.85 2.02
C SER A 83 4.90 -20.46 2.22
N VAL A 84 5.11 -19.53 1.28
CA VAL A 84 4.61 -18.15 1.41
C VAL A 84 3.10 -18.05 1.15
N CYS A 85 2.55 -18.76 0.17
CA CYS A 85 1.14 -18.64 -0.20
C CYS A 85 0.19 -19.37 0.78
N SER A 86 0.71 -20.32 1.57
CA SER A 86 -0.08 -21.06 2.57
C SER A 86 -0.55 -20.18 3.74
N PHE A 87 0.17 -19.09 4.03
CA PHE A 87 -0.19 -18.21 5.13
C PHE A 87 -1.49 -17.44 4.86
N LYS A 88 -2.39 -17.47 5.85
CA LYS A 88 -3.59 -16.63 5.94
C LYS A 88 -3.62 -15.98 7.32
N GLU A 89 -3.99 -14.71 7.37
CA GLU A 89 -4.05 -13.93 8.62
C GLU A 89 -2.75 -14.05 9.44
N LEU A 90 -1.60 -13.98 8.78
CA LEU A 90 -0.29 -14.11 9.42
C LEU A 90 -0.04 -12.93 10.36
N LYS A 91 0.15 -13.22 11.64
CA LYS A 91 0.55 -12.25 12.65
C LYS A 91 2.05 -11.99 12.57
N VAL A 92 2.40 -10.72 12.54
CA VAL A 92 3.77 -10.21 12.43
C VAL A 92 4.01 -9.20 13.53
N MET A 93 5.07 -9.39 14.31
CA MET A 93 5.52 -8.40 15.29
C MET A 93 6.47 -7.43 14.60
N GLN A 94 6.10 -6.15 14.56
CA GLN A 94 6.91 -5.08 13.98
C GLN A 94 7.29 -4.04 15.04
N LYS A 95 8.58 -3.90 15.31
CA LYS A 95 9.10 -2.71 15.99
C LYS A 95 9.09 -1.53 15.03
N THR A 96 8.98 -0.31 15.57
CA THR A 96 9.12 0.92 14.79
C THR A 96 10.41 0.83 13.96
N PRO A 97 10.33 0.90 12.61
CA PRO A 97 11.48 0.68 11.73
C PRO A 97 12.63 1.62 12.02
N ILE A 98 13.88 1.13 11.89
CA ILE A 98 15.08 1.94 12.13
C ILE A 98 15.03 3.26 11.35
N ARG A 99 14.67 3.20 10.07
CA ARG A 99 14.62 4.37 9.17
C ARG A 99 13.61 5.45 9.58
N VAL A 100 12.68 5.17 10.51
CA VAL A 100 11.70 6.15 11.00
C VAL A 100 11.84 6.44 12.50
N LEU A 101 12.78 5.81 13.21
CA LEU A 101 12.99 6.02 14.65
C LEU A 101 13.31 7.47 15.03
N HIS A 102 13.97 8.23 14.14
CA HIS A 102 14.27 9.64 14.37
C HIS A 102 13.03 10.54 14.48
N ARG A 103 11.85 10.06 14.06
CA ARG A 103 10.60 10.83 14.01
C ARG A 103 9.39 10.12 14.61
N ARG A 104 9.55 8.88 15.09
CA ARG A 104 8.47 8.06 15.65
C ARG A 104 8.95 7.38 16.91
N SER A 105 8.07 7.34 17.92
CA SER A 105 8.36 6.64 19.17
C SER A 105 8.68 5.15 18.91
N PRO A 106 9.69 4.59 19.61
CA PRO A 106 10.02 3.18 19.52
C PRO A 106 8.91 2.36 20.18
N LEU A 107 8.16 1.62 19.37
CA LEU A 107 7.02 0.82 19.81
C LEU A 107 7.01 -0.49 19.02
N GLU A 108 6.55 -1.57 19.65
CA GLU A 108 6.32 -2.85 19.01
C GLU A 108 4.81 -3.06 18.83
N ARG A 109 4.40 -3.51 17.65
CA ARG A 109 2.98 -3.70 17.32
C ARG A 109 2.81 -5.01 16.57
N GLU A 110 1.79 -5.77 16.95
CA GLU A 110 1.27 -6.85 16.12
C GLU A 110 0.59 -6.24 14.88
N LYS A 111 0.87 -6.84 13.72
CA LYS A 111 0.29 -6.52 12.42
C LYS A 111 -0.15 -7.79 11.73
N ILE A 112 -1.17 -7.69 10.90
CA ILE A 112 -1.74 -8.84 10.19
C ILE A 112 -1.46 -8.72 8.69
N ILE A 113 -0.90 -9.78 8.12
CA ILE A 113 -0.84 -10.02 6.68
C ILE A 113 -2.00 -10.98 6.33
N HIS A 114 -3.06 -10.45 5.73
CA HIS A 114 -4.28 -11.21 5.45
C HIS A 114 -4.03 -12.33 4.44
N TRP A 115 -3.29 -12.04 3.37
CA TRP A 115 -2.86 -13.03 2.40
C TRP A 115 -1.62 -12.57 1.64
N MET A 116 -0.91 -13.54 1.07
CA MET A 116 0.22 -13.34 0.16
C MET A 116 0.08 -14.24 -1.07
N LYS A 117 0.67 -13.80 -2.18
CA LYS A 117 0.85 -14.58 -3.40
C LYS A 117 2.21 -14.24 -4.01
N MET A 118 2.91 -15.25 -4.51
CA MET A 118 4.16 -15.07 -5.25
C MET A 118 3.95 -15.28 -6.75
N GLU A 119 4.71 -14.53 -7.54
CA GLU A 119 4.75 -14.66 -9.00
C GLU A 119 6.22 -14.63 -9.47
N LYS A 120 6.60 -15.62 -10.29
CA LYS A 120 7.96 -15.76 -10.83
C LYS A 120 8.25 -14.62 -11.82
N VAL A 121 9.44 -14.02 -11.72
CA VAL A 121 9.96 -13.14 -12.78
C VAL A 121 10.65 -14.00 -13.84
N VAL A 122 10.13 -14.00 -15.06
CA VAL A 122 10.69 -14.78 -16.17
C VAL A 122 12.14 -14.36 -16.44
N GLY A 123 13.02 -15.34 -16.65
CA GLY A 123 14.45 -15.10 -16.88
C GLY A 123 15.26 -14.84 -15.60
N SER A 124 14.65 -14.97 -14.42
CA SER A 124 15.32 -14.79 -13.14
C SER A 124 15.01 -15.94 -12.18
N SER A 125 16.03 -16.42 -11.49
CA SER A 125 15.88 -17.43 -10.42
C SER A 125 15.84 -16.83 -9.02
N GLN A 126 16.16 -15.55 -8.84
CA GLN A 126 16.31 -14.92 -7.52
C GLN A 126 15.31 -13.78 -7.28
N TYR A 127 14.55 -13.40 -8.29
CA TYR A 127 13.58 -12.32 -8.22
C TYR A 127 12.16 -12.85 -8.39
N PHE A 128 11.24 -12.29 -7.61
CA PHE A 128 9.81 -12.56 -7.71
C PHE A 128 8.99 -11.33 -7.35
N LEU A 129 7.73 -11.32 -7.79
CA LEU A 129 6.74 -10.38 -7.31
C LEU A 129 6.00 -10.98 -6.11
N LEU A 130 5.98 -10.23 -5.02
CA LEU A 130 5.19 -10.53 -3.83
C LEU A 130 3.94 -9.65 -3.83
N HIS A 131 2.80 -10.26 -4.10
CA HIS A 131 1.49 -9.65 -3.93
C HIS A 131 1.02 -9.89 -2.50
N LEU A 132 0.53 -8.87 -1.80
CA LEU A 132 0.09 -9.01 -0.42
C LEU A 132 -1.01 -8.02 -0.02
N CYS A 133 -1.91 -8.48 0.84
CA CYS A 133 -2.90 -7.66 1.53
C CYS A 133 -2.59 -7.62 3.02
N THR A 134 -2.55 -6.41 3.59
CA THR A 134 -2.10 -6.20 4.97
C THR A 134 -3.00 -5.25 5.72
N GLN A 135 -3.00 -5.36 7.04
CA GLN A 135 -3.58 -4.37 7.94
C GLN A 135 -2.96 -2.98 7.73
N ALA A 136 -3.74 -1.93 7.95
CA ALA A 136 -3.25 -0.56 7.98
C ALA A 136 -2.01 -0.37 8.88
N GLY A 137 -1.06 0.42 8.40
CA GLY A 137 0.16 0.77 9.12
C GLY A 137 1.22 -0.34 9.18
N THR A 138 1.05 -1.42 8.40
CA THR A 138 2.08 -2.44 8.23
C THR A 138 3.26 -1.89 7.44
N TYR A 139 4.47 -2.13 7.94
CA TYR A 139 5.72 -1.70 7.32
C TYR A 139 6.22 -2.77 6.35
N ILE A 140 5.83 -2.65 5.08
CA ILE A 140 6.05 -3.70 4.06
C ILE A 140 7.53 -3.95 3.78
N LYS A 141 8.35 -2.89 3.72
CA LYS A 141 9.80 -3.05 3.48
C LYS A 141 10.42 -3.92 4.57
N GLU A 142 10.13 -3.56 5.81
CA GLU A 142 10.62 -4.25 6.98
C GLU A 142 10.05 -5.67 7.12
N PHE A 143 8.83 -5.92 6.64
CA PHE A 143 8.30 -7.28 6.52
C PHE A 143 9.08 -8.12 5.48
N VAL A 144 9.62 -7.52 4.42
CA VAL A 144 10.46 -8.24 3.46
C VAL A 144 11.85 -8.53 4.05
N HIS A 145 12.60 -7.49 4.41
CA HIS A 145 14.02 -7.62 4.78
C HIS A 145 14.27 -7.86 6.29
N GLY A 146 13.24 -7.87 7.12
CA GLY A 146 13.30 -8.18 8.55
C GLY A 146 13.85 -7.08 9.46
N ASP A 147 14.29 -5.94 8.91
CA ASP A 147 14.87 -4.78 9.64
C ASP A 147 15.89 -5.20 10.72
N LEU A 148 16.86 -6.05 10.34
CA LEU A 148 17.86 -6.61 11.26
C LEU A 148 17.25 -7.38 12.44
N GLY A 149 16.17 -8.13 12.20
CA GLY A 149 15.47 -8.94 13.21
C GLY A 149 14.43 -8.15 14.02
N ARG A 150 14.12 -6.92 13.65
CA ARG A 150 13.10 -6.08 14.32
C ARG A 150 11.68 -6.31 13.81
N THR A 151 11.53 -7.05 12.71
CA THR A 151 10.25 -7.56 12.22
C THR A 151 10.31 -9.08 12.12
N HIS A 152 9.37 -9.77 12.78
CA HIS A 152 9.30 -11.23 12.77
C HIS A 152 7.86 -11.77 12.86
N PRO A 153 7.49 -12.77 12.04
CA PRO A 153 8.24 -13.28 10.89
C PRO A 153 8.38 -12.24 9.77
N SER A 154 9.41 -12.39 8.95
CA SER A 154 9.68 -11.63 7.72
C SER A 154 9.81 -12.59 6.53
N ILE A 155 9.76 -12.10 5.30
CA ILE A 155 9.99 -12.93 4.11
C ILE A 155 11.36 -13.61 4.17
N GLY A 156 12.40 -12.88 4.59
CA GLY A 156 13.72 -13.46 4.78
C GLY A 156 13.74 -14.62 5.79
N SER A 157 13.05 -14.48 6.93
CA SER A 157 12.96 -15.58 7.90
C SER A 157 12.07 -16.73 7.43
N ILE A 158 10.99 -16.44 6.70
CA ILE A 158 10.08 -17.47 6.14
C ILE A 158 10.83 -18.32 5.11
N LEU A 159 11.61 -17.70 4.23
CA LEU A 159 12.37 -18.38 3.17
C LEU A 159 13.74 -18.88 3.64
N GLY A 160 14.13 -18.63 4.90
CA GLY A 160 15.43 -19.03 5.44
C GLY A 160 16.62 -18.44 4.69
N CYS A 161 16.48 -17.24 4.12
CA CYS A 161 17.54 -16.58 3.35
C CYS A 161 17.43 -15.06 3.45
N ARG A 162 18.45 -14.33 2.96
CA ARG A 162 18.36 -12.87 2.91
C ARG A 162 17.37 -12.48 1.82
N ALA A 163 16.45 -11.57 2.15
CA ALA A 163 15.50 -10.97 1.23
C ALA A 163 15.64 -9.45 1.22
N GLU A 164 15.54 -8.84 0.05
CA GLU A 164 15.60 -7.38 -0.15
C GLU A 164 14.44 -6.94 -1.04
N ILE A 165 13.96 -5.72 -0.81
CA ILE A 165 12.87 -5.12 -1.59
C ILE A 165 13.43 -4.03 -2.51
N LEU A 166 13.17 -4.14 -3.80
CA LEU A 166 13.68 -3.21 -4.82
C LEU A 166 12.63 -2.18 -5.22
N GLN A 167 11.39 -2.63 -5.40
CA GLN A 167 10.27 -1.80 -5.77
C GLN A 167 9.06 -2.17 -4.91
N LEU A 168 8.21 -1.18 -4.65
CA LEU A 168 7.00 -1.35 -3.88
C LEU A 168 5.91 -0.45 -4.44
N ASP A 169 4.87 -1.08 -4.96
CA ASP A 169 3.66 -0.41 -5.39
C ASP A 169 2.52 -0.72 -4.43
N VAL A 170 1.74 0.31 -4.14
CA VAL A 170 0.41 0.14 -3.53
C VAL A 170 -0.56 -0.03 -4.68
N THR A 171 -1.21 -1.19 -4.77
CA THR A 171 -2.13 -1.51 -5.86
C THR A 171 -3.59 -1.21 -5.53
N ASP A 172 -3.94 -1.24 -4.24
CA ASP A 172 -5.30 -0.94 -3.81
C ASP A 172 -5.34 -0.47 -2.35
N VAL A 173 -6.30 0.41 -2.06
CA VAL A 173 -6.65 0.86 -0.72
C VAL A 173 -8.13 0.61 -0.56
N LYS A 174 -8.52 -0.44 0.18
CA LYS A 174 -9.92 -0.86 0.31
C LYS A 174 -10.73 0.20 1.03
N MET A 175 -11.37 1.09 0.28
CA MET A 175 -12.06 2.27 0.78
C MET A 175 -13.48 2.32 0.25
N ASP A 176 -14.42 1.70 0.98
CA ASP A 176 -15.81 1.57 0.53
C ASP A 176 -16.62 2.89 0.59
N CYS A 177 -16.09 3.93 1.23
CA CYS A 177 -16.81 5.16 1.55
C CYS A 177 -17.11 6.10 0.35
N PHE A 178 -16.77 5.71 -0.88
CA PHE A 178 -17.05 6.51 -2.08
C PHE A 178 -17.73 5.71 -3.20
N LEU A 179 -18.15 4.47 -2.93
CA LEU A 179 -18.71 3.56 -3.94
C LEU A 179 -20.24 3.60 -4.04
N ASP A 180 -20.93 4.34 -3.16
CA ASP A 180 -22.38 4.49 -3.27
C ASP A 180 -22.74 5.64 -4.22
N GLU A 181 -22.83 5.31 -5.51
CA GLU A 181 -23.68 6.01 -6.47
C GLU A 181 -25.06 5.33 -6.52
N GLN A 182 -25.87 5.53 -5.48
CA GLN A 182 -27.32 5.39 -5.57
C GLN A 182 -28.00 6.48 -4.73
N CYS A 183 -28.17 7.66 -5.34
CA CYS A 183 -29.30 8.57 -5.18
C CYS A 183 -29.36 9.48 -6.41
#